data_AF-A0A966D6G1-F1
#
_entry.id   AF-A0A966D6G1-F1
#
_cell.length_a   1.000
_cell.length_b   1.000
_cell.length_c   1.000
_cell.angle_alpha   90.00
_cell.angle_beta   90.00
_cell.angle_gamma   90.00
#
_symmetry.space_group_name_H-M   'P 1'
#
loop_
_entity.id
_entity.type
_entity.pdbx_description
1 polymer ?
#
loop_
_entity_poly.entity_id
_entity_poly.type
_entity_poly.pdbx_seq_one_letter_code
_entity_poly.pdbx_strand_id
1 'polypeptide(L)' 'TPEKLAVEAVRIMEQKEISAIIVVEGRRPVGILHLHELLKAGVA' A
#
# COMPACT_ATOMS: atom_id res chain seq x y z
N THR A 1 2.20 7.31 3.18
CA THR A 1 3.62 7.72 3.19
C THR A 1 4.45 6.47 3.41
N PRO A 2 5.75 6.47 3.09
CA PRO A 2 6.57 5.25 3.19
C PRO A 2 6.77 4.74 4.63
N GLU A 3 6.47 5.54 5.65
CA GLU A 3 6.61 5.16 7.07
C GLU A 3 5.39 4.39 7.62
N LYS A 4 4.28 4.32 6.87
CA LYS A 4 3.09 3.60 7.30
C LYS A 4 3.30 2.10 7.23
N LEU A 5 2.67 1.37 8.16
CA LEU A 5 2.71 -0.08 8.16
C LEU A 5 2.02 -0.65 6.91
N ALA A 6 2.60 -1.73 6.37
CA ALA A 6 2.05 -2.41 5.20
C ALA A 6 0.61 -2.92 5.43
N VAL A 7 0.26 -3.34 6.65
CA VAL A 7 -1.10 -3.74 7.01
C VAL A 7 -2.13 -2.61 6.86
N GLU A 8 -1.72 -1.36 7.08
CA GLU A 8 -2.61 -0.22 6.83
C GLU A 8 -2.89 -0.04 5.34
N ALA A 9 -1.88 -0.28 4.48
CA ALA A 9 -2.06 -0.22 3.04
C ALA A 9 -3.07 -1.26 2.56
N VAL A 10 -3.02 -2.50 3.09
CA VAL A 10 -4.00 -3.56 2.80
C VAL A 10 -5.42 -3.10 3.18
N ARG A 11 -5.60 -2.59 4.41
CA ARG A 11 -6.92 -2.11 4.87
C ARG A 11 -7.47 -0.97 4.02
N ILE A 12 -6.61 -0.03 3.60
CA ILE A 12 -7.03 1.08 2.72
C ILE A 12 -7.45 0.54 1.35
N MET A 13 -6.71 -0.43 0.81
CA MET A 13 -7.04 -1.06 -0.48
C MET A 13 -8.41 -1.75 -0.43
N GLU A 14 -8.68 -2.53 0.62
CA GLU A 14 -9.98 -3.18 0.84
C GLU A 14 -11.12 -2.16 0.97
N GLN A 15 -10.97 -1.16 1.84
CA GLN A 15 -11.99 -0.14 2.08
C GLN A 15 -12.33 0.70 0.85
N LYS A 16 -11.36 0.88 -0.06
CA LYS A 16 -11.53 1.67 -1.28
C LYS A 16 -11.74 0.84 -2.54
N GLU A 17 -11.79 -0.48 -2.42
CA GLU A 17 -11.92 -1.42 -3.54
C GLU A 17 -10.86 -1.20 -4.64
N ILE A 18 -9.62 -0.91 -4.23
CA ILE A 18 -8.47 -0.72 -5.14
C ILE A 18 -7.39 -1.76 -4.89
N SER A 19 -6.63 -2.12 -5.93
CA SER A 19 -5.59 -3.15 -5.85
C SER A 19 -4.16 -2.60 -5.77
N ALA A 20 -3.99 -1.28 -5.83
CA ALA A 20 -2.70 -0.63 -5.79
C ALA A 20 -2.77 0.77 -5.17
N ILE A 21 -1.70 1.19 -4.49
CA ILE A 21 -1.55 2.52 -3.90
C ILE A 21 -0.19 3.09 -4.26
N ILE A 22 -0.16 4.38 -4.59
CA ILE A 22 1.08 5.13 -4.75
C ILE A 22 1.61 5.56 -3.38
N VAL A 23 2.85 5.22 -3.09
CA VAL A 23 3.56 5.67 -1.90
C VAL A 23 4.17 7.03 -2.19
N VAL A 24 3.83 8.02 -1.36
CA VAL A 24 4.30 9.40 -1.50
C VAL A 24 5.08 9.85 -0.27
N GLU A 25 6.14 10.61 -0.50
CA GLU A 25 6.84 11.42 0.51
C GLU A 25 6.49 12.88 0.25
N GLY A 26 5.66 13.47 1.13
CA GLY A 26 5.01 14.75 0.85
C GLY A 26 4.14 14.69 -0.41
N ARG A 27 4.52 15.45 -1.44
CA ARG A 27 3.86 15.46 -2.76
C ARG A 27 4.61 14.68 -3.84
N ARG A 28 5.73 14.05 -3.49
CA ARG A 28 6.57 13.31 -4.44
C ARG A 28 6.21 11.82 -4.40
N PRO A 29 5.82 11.19 -5.52
CA PRO A 29 5.73 9.74 -5.63
C PRO A 29 7.11 9.12 -5.46
N VAL A 30 7.22 8.13 -4.57
CA VAL A 30 8.47 7.41 -4.28
C VAL A 30 8.35 5.91 -4.45
N GLY A 31 7.14 5.39 -4.65
CA GLY A 31 6.92 3.97 -4.92
C GLY A 31 5.47 3.63 -5.21
N ILE A 32 5.23 2.35 -5.44
CA ILE A 32 3.90 1.76 -5.61
C ILE A 32 3.85 0.46 -4.83
N LEU A 33 2.69 0.13 -4.28
CA LEU A 33 2.41 -1.17 -3.67
C LEU A 33 1.21 -1.78 -4.38
N HIS A 34 1.33 -3.02 -4.82
CA HIS A 34 0.18 -3.82 -5.23
C HIS A 34 -0.26 -4.76 -4.10
N LEU A 35 -1.57 -4.97 -3.99
CA LEU A 35 -2.15 -5.87 -2.98
C LEU A 35 -1.54 -7.27 -3.05
N HIS A 36 -1.35 -7.81 -4.26
CA HIS A 36 -0.82 -9.16 -4.43
C HIS A 36 0.64 -9.30 -3.98
N GLU A 37 1.44 -8.23 -4.00
CA GLU A 37 2.82 -8.24 -3.49
C GLU A 37 2.82 -8.31 -1.96
N LEU A 38 1.93 -7.55 -1.33
CA LEU A 38 1.73 -7.55 0.12
C LEU A 38 1.28 -8.93 0.62
N LEU A 39 0.32 -9.55 -0.07
CA LEU A 39 -0.14 -10.90 0.25
C LEU A 39 0.97 -11.94 0.08
N LYS A 40 1.76 -11.88 -1.01
CA LYS A 40 2.92 -12.76 -1.22
C LYS A 40 4.00 -12.59 -0.16
N ALA A 41 4.17 -11.38 0.36
CA ALA A 41 5.09 -11.07 1.45
C ALA A 41 4.58 -11.53 2.83
N GLY A 42 3.38 -12.12 2.91
CA GLY A 42 2.78 -12.58 4.16
C GLY A 42 2.17 -11.46 5.01
N VAL A 43 1.92 -10.30 4.42
CA VAL A 43 1.21 -9.19 5.08
C VAL A 43 -0.29 -9.42 4.89
N ALA A 44 -0.96 -9.88 5.94
CA ALA A 44 -2.42 -10.06 6.05
C ALA A 44 -2.89 -9.73 7.47
#